data_AF-A0A9J7M8C5-F1
#
_entry.id   AF-A0A9J7M8C5-F1
#
_cell.length_a   1.000
_cell.length_b   1.000
_cell.length_c   1.000
_cell.angle_alpha   90.00
_cell.angle_beta   90.00
_cell.angle_gamma   90.00
#
_symmetry.space_group_name_H-M   'P 1'
#
loop_
_entity.id
_entity.type
_entity.pdbx_description
1 polymer ?
#
loop_
_entity_poly.entity_id
_entity_poly.type
_entity_poly.pdbx_seq_one_letter_code
_entity_poly.pdbx_strand_id
1 'polypeptide(L)'
;MQVYNTALTQEEIKEVMDRTRGMASGLVGHWPLDSKHGARDVSGYGNHGVQFDTEMAQGPGGETDVDGAFYFKGAIGSRIEFPNNGALAPTSNMTMQAWVYPEGLAVCPIFSYQTDLKNDLYKYGVTFWFHNTESKLSTQFVDQGGKSSAEVKADVMTDGEWQFVTATYSSKTGLVKLYRNAEEVASEEVGVLELATKYPVCMAGKPADANGKEDKRCFKGRIAHMQSI
;
A
#
# COMPACT_ATOMS: atom_id res chain seq x y z
N MET A 1 -0.80 6.99 -2.32
CA MET A 1 -0.14 6.15 -1.31
C MET A 1 0.90 6.98 -0.56
N GLN A 2 1.00 6.81 0.76
CA GLN A 2 2.15 7.29 1.54
C GLN A 2 2.80 6.12 2.29
N VAL A 3 4.13 6.18 2.39
CA VAL A 3 4.94 5.24 3.17
C VAL A 3 5.84 6.01 4.11
N TYR A 4 5.89 5.58 5.37
CA TYR A 4 6.73 6.13 6.42
C TYR A 4 7.70 5.08 6.96
N ASN A 5 8.87 5.50 7.43
CA ASN A 5 9.80 4.70 8.22
C ASN A 5 9.55 4.82 9.74
N THR A 6 8.37 5.32 10.12
CA THR A 6 7.85 5.41 11.48
C THR A 6 6.54 4.63 11.57
N ALA A 7 6.20 4.14 12.77
CA ALA A 7 4.88 3.61 13.07
C ALA A 7 4.04 4.80 13.55
N LEU A 8 3.12 5.28 12.71
CA LEU A 8 2.28 6.42 13.05
C LEU A 8 1.28 6.05 14.14
N THR A 9 0.96 6.98 15.04
CA THR A 9 -0.14 6.83 16.00
C THR A 9 -1.49 6.98 15.32
N GLN A 10 -2.57 6.62 16.02
CA GLN A 10 -3.93 6.79 15.51
C GLN A 10 -4.25 8.26 15.20
N GLU A 11 -3.84 9.18 16.08
CA GLU A 11 -4.01 10.62 15.90
C GLU A 11 -3.23 11.12 14.68
N GLU A 12 -2.00 10.67 14.52
CA GLU A 12 -1.15 11.01 13.38
C GLU A 12 -1.74 10.52 12.05
N ILE A 13 -2.34 9.33 12.03
CA ILE A 13 -3.06 8.80 10.87
C ILE A 13 -4.30 9.65 10.57
N LYS A 14 -5.05 10.05 11.61
CA LYS A 14 -6.22 10.93 11.48
C LYS A 14 -5.83 12.29 10.89
N GLU A 15 -4.75 12.91 11.34
CA GLU A 15 -4.28 14.18 10.80
C GLU A 15 -3.86 14.09 9.31
N VAL A 16 -3.28 12.95 8.89
CA VAL A 16 -2.97 12.70 7.47
C VAL A 16 -4.27 12.54 6.66
N MET A 17 -5.22 11.76 7.16
CA MET A 17 -6.53 11.55 6.53
C MET A 17 -7.31 12.87 6.37
N ASP A 18 -7.33 13.69 7.41
CA ASP A 18 -8.02 15.00 7.45
C ASP A 18 -7.22 16.10 6.72
N ARG A 19 -6.01 15.78 6.22
CA ARG A 19 -5.09 16.70 5.52
C ARG A 19 -4.65 17.89 6.38
N THR A 20 -4.71 17.75 7.70
CA THR A 20 -4.29 18.77 8.66
C THR A 20 -2.81 18.65 9.02
N ARG A 21 -2.18 17.52 8.68
CA ARG A 21 -0.74 17.32 8.87
C ARG A 21 0.08 17.93 7.73
N GLY A 22 1.12 18.68 8.07
CA GLY A 22 2.20 19.01 7.13
C GLY A 22 3.01 17.78 6.72
N MET A 23 4.10 17.97 5.95
CA MET A 23 5.00 16.86 5.63
C MET A 23 5.57 16.24 6.91
N ALA A 24 5.12 15.03 7.20
CA ALA A 24 5.42 14.34 8.44
C ALA A 24 6.83 13.73 8.42
N SER A 25 7.51 13.80 9.57
CA SER A 25 8.83 13.20 9.75
C SER A 25 8.79 11.70 9.45
N GLY A 26 9.78 11.23 8.72
CA GLY A 26 9.89 9.81 8.37
C GLY A 26 9.10 9.40 7.12
N LEU A 27 8.47 10.33 6.40
CA LEU A 27 7.94 10.06 5.06
C LEU A 27 9.08 9.60 4.14
N VAL A 28 8.91 8.45 3.48
CA VAL A 28 9.90 7.87 2.55
C VAL A 28 9.37 7.64 1.13
N GLY A 29 8.06 7.82 0.92
CA GLY A 29 7.44 7.79 -0.39
C GLY A 29 6.05 8.40 -0.35
N HIS A 30 5.71 9.23 -1.34
CA HIS A 30 4.39 9.84 -1.43
C HIS A 30 3.96 9.97 -2.89
N TRP A 31 2.91 9.24 -3.25
CA TRP A 31 2.29 9.28 -4.57
C TRP A 31 0.86 9.77 -4.42
N PRO A 32 0.54 10.99 -4.90
CA PRO A 32 -0.82 11.51 -4.83
C PRO A 32 -1.82 10.68 -5.63
N LEU A 33 -1.37 10.08 -6.74
CA LEU A 33 -2.20 9.22 -7.59
C LEU A 33 -3.39 9.98 -8.19
N ASP A 34 -3.13 11.21 -8.64
CA ASP A 34 -4.08 12.11 -9.32
C ASP A 34 -3.56 12.48 -10.72
N SER A 35 -4.36 13.18 -11.54
CA SER A 35 -3.95 13.54 -12.91
C SER A 35 -2.79 14.53 -12.97
N LYS A 36 -2.65 15.38 -11.94
CA LYS A 36 -1.61 16.42 -11.87
C LYS A 36 -0.23 15.81 -11.62
N HIS A 37 -0.17 14.76 -10.80
CA HIS A 37 1.08 14.14 -10.36
C HIS A 37 1.33 12.79 -11.03
N GLY A 38 0.30 12.14 -11.55
CA GLY A 38 0.35 10.75 -11.97
C GLY A 38 0.88 9.85 -10.85
N ALA A 39 1.76 8.92 -11.22
CA ALA A 39 2.51 8.08 -10.29
C ALA A 39 3.84 8.71 -9.83
N ARG A 40 4.02 10.04 -9.90
CA ARG A 40 5.25 10.69 -9.45
C ARG A 40 5.35 10.70 -7.92
N ASP A 41 6.48 10.23 -7.41
CA ASP A 41 6.86 10.43 -6.00
C ASP A 41 7.15 11.91 -5.72
N VAL A 42 6.35 12.53 -4.85
CA VAL A 42 6.47 13.93 -4.43
C VAL A 42 7.16 14.09 -3.07
N SER A 43 7.64 13.00 -2.47
CA SER A 43 8.39 13.06 -1.20
C SER A 43 9.81 13.62 -1.35
N GLY A 44 10.33 13.66 -2.59
CA GLY A 44 11.70 14.09 -2.90
C GLY A 44 12.71 12.95 -3.06
N TYR A 45 12.33 11.70 -2.78
CA TYR A 45 13.23 10.54 -2.90
C TYR A 45 13.25 9.88 -4.29
N GLY A 46 12.45 10.40 -5.23
CA GLY A 46 12.52 10.02 -6.64
C GLY A 46 12.02 8.61 -6.94
N ASN A 47 11.23 7.98 -6.06
CA ASN A 47 10.64 6.66 -6.29
C ASN A 47 9.45 6.73 -7.29
N HIS A 48 9.64 7.41 -8.42
CA HIS A 48 8.58 7.66 -9.39
C HIS A 48 8.05 6.37 -10.00
N GLY A 49 6.75 6.14 -9.90
CA GLY A 49 6.11 4.94 -10.41
C GLY A 49 5.94 4.95 -11.92
N VAL A 50 5.93 3.75 -12.49
CA VAL A 50 5.62 3.47 -13.89
C VAL A 50 4.24 2.84 -13.95
N GLN A 51 3.35 3.45 -14.74
CA GLN A 51 1.96 3.06 -14.87
C GLN A 51 1.78 2.10 -16.05
N PHE A 52 0.89 1.12 -15.89
CA PHE A 52 0.55 0.15 -16.93
C PHE A 52 -0.95 -0.06 -16.96
N ASP A 53 -1.59 0.22 -18.11
CA ASP A 53 -3.02 -0.03 -18.36
C ASP A 53 -3.97 0.49 -17.27
N THR A 54 -3.69 1.68 -16.75
CA THR A 54 -4.51 2.37 -15.75
C THR A 54 -5.25 3.56 -16.36
N GLU A 55 -6.33 3.97 -15.72
CA GLU A 55 -7.11 5.15 -16.12
C GLU A 55 -7.22 6.14 -14.95
N MET A 56 -7.67 7.37 -15.23
CA MET A 56 -8.03 8.33 -14.18
C MET A 56 -9.49 8.12 -13.77
N ALA A 57 -9.79 8.36 -12.50
CA ALA A 57 -11.14 8.32 -11.96
C ALA A 57 -11.32 9.35 -10.84
N GLN A 58 -12.59 9.54 -10.48
CA GLN A 58 -12.99 10.39 -9.37
C GLN A 58 -12.36 9.90 -8.06
N GLY A 59 -11.68 10.82 -7.39
CA GLY A 59 -11.05 10.61 -6.09
C GLY A 59 -11.99 10.78 -4.90
N PRO A 60 -11.46 10.63 -3.68
CA PRO A 60 -12.23 10.69 -2.44
C PRO A 60 -12.84 12.08 -2.15
N GLY A 61 -12.43 13.14 -2.84
CA GLY A 61 -13.05 14.47 -2.76
C GLY A 61 -14.39 14.62 -3.51
N GLY A 62 -14.90 13.55 -4.14
CA GLY A 62 -16.20 13.54 -4.81
C GLY A 62 -16.22 14.34 -6.12
N GLU A 63 -17.33 15.03 -6.42
CA GLU A 63 -17.55 15.70 -7.71
C GLU A 63 -16.49 16.75 -8.06
N THR A 64 -15.82 17.32 -7.06
CA THR A 64 -14.74 18.30 -7.27
C THR A 64 -13.38 17.67 -7.55
N ASP A 65 -13.28 16.35 -7.44
CA ASP A 65 -12.05 15.57 -7.50
C ASP A 65 -12.10 14.54 -8.65
N VAL A 66 -12.58 14.98 -9.83
CA VAL A 66 -12.93 14.11 -10.98
C VAL A 66 -11.79 13.23 -11.50
N ASP A 67 -10.54 13.65 -11.32
CA ASP A 67 -9.33 12.91 -11.68
C ASP A 67 -8.39 12.76 -10.46
N GLY A 68 -8.98 12.56 -9.28
CA GLY A 68 -8.26 12.45 -8.01
C GLY A 68 -7.76 11.05 -7.65
N ALA A 69 -7.96 10.07 -8.53
CA ALA A 69 -7.55 8.68 -8.29
C ALA A 69 -7.11 7.97 -9.56
N PHE A 70 -6.23 6.98 -9.39
CA PHE A 70 -6.03 5.97 -10.43
C PHE A 70 -7.12 4.89 -10.33
N TYR A 71 -7.68 4.53 -11.49
CA TYR A 71 -8.53 3.37 -11.70
C TYR A 71 -7.73 2.18 -12.21
N PHE A 72 -7.98 1.03 -11.61
CA PHE A 72 -7.40 -0.26 -11.97
C PHE A 72 -8.50 -1.21 -12.43
N LYS A 73 -8.25 -1.91 -13.53
CA LYS A 73 -9.26 -2.67 -14.28
C LYS A 73 -9.57 -4.04 -13.70
N GLY A 74 -8.79 -4.51 -12.71
CA GLY A 74 -8.86 -5.90 -12.24
C GLY A 74 -8.35 -6.92 -13.26
N ALA A 75 -7.53 -6.48 -14.21
CA ALA A 75 -6.97 -7.32 -15.26
C ALA A 75 -5.43 -7.40 -15.14
N ILE A 76 -4.87 -8.50 -15.64
CA ILE A 76 -3.42 -8.65 -15.77
C ILE A 76 -2.89 -7.47 -16.59
N GLY A 77 -1.81 -6.85 -16.11
CA GLY A 77 -1.23 -5.67 -16.75
C GLY A 77 -1.60 -4.35 -16.06
N SER A 78 -2.83 -4.21 -15.56
CA SER A 78 -3.32 -2.99 -14.89
C SER A 78 -2.69 -2.81 -13.50
N ARG A 79 -1.58 -2.05 -13.42
CA ARG A 79 -0.80 -1.88 -12.18
C ARG A 79 0.07 -0.62 -12.21
N ILE A 80 0.66 -0.29 -11.06
CA ILE A 80 1.78 0.65 -10.97
C ILE A 80 2.98 -0.06 -10.33
N GLU A 81 4.15 0.14 -10.90
CA GLU A 81 5.42 -0.33 -10.34
C GLU A 81 6.24 0.85 -9.84
N PHE A 82 6.71 0.78 -8.60
CA PHE A 82 7.55 1.80 -7.99
C PHE A 82 8.97 1.27 -7.84
N PRO A 83 9.97 1.96 -8.42
CA PRO A 83 11.35 1.65 -8.11
C PRO A 83 11.61 1.96 -6.64
N ASN A 84 12.55 1.22 -6.05
CA ASN A 84 13.06 1.53 -4.73
C ASN A 84 14.47 2.11 -4.88
N ASN A 85 14.56 3.44 -4.83
CA ASN A 85 15.82 4.17 -4.99
C ASN A 85 16.59 4.32 -3.66
N GLY A 86 16.30 3.44 -2.70
CA GLY A 86 16.98 3.33 -1.41
C GLY A 86 16.16 3.87 -0.24
N ALA A 87 15.44 4.97 -0.41
CA ALA A 87 14.66 5.57 0.69
C ALA A 87 13.41 4.75 1.06
N LEU A 88 12.79 4.09 0.08
CA LEU A 88 11.61 3.22 0.26
C LEU A 88 12.02 1.85 0.86
N ALA A 89 12.98 1.83 1.78
CA ALA A 89 13.49 0.62 2.42
C ALA A 89 13.51 0.73 3.96
N PRO A 90 12.35 0.98 4.61
CA PRO A 90 12.28 1.01 6.07
C PRO A 90 12.57 -0.37 6.67
N THR A 91 13.49 -0.45 7.65
CA THR A 91 13.91 -1.73 8.26
C THR A 91 13.39 -1.97 9.67
N SER A 92 12.95 -0.92 10.39
CA SER A 92 12.57 -1.04 11.81
C SER A 92 11.11 -0.69 12.09
N ASN A 93 10.62 0.40 11.51
CA ASN A 93 9.23 0.80 11.66
C ASN A 93 8.69 1.15 10.30
N MET A 94 7.39 0.99 10.12
CA MET A 94 6.77 1.24 8.84
C MET A 94 5.32 1.64 9.00
N THR A 95 4.87 2.58 8.18
CA THR A 95 3.44 2.84 7.96
C THR A 95 3.17 2.88 6.47
N MET A 96 2.09 2.23 6.02
CA MET A 96 1.58 2.28 4.65
C MET A 96 0.13 2.74 4.69
N GLN A 97 -0.23 3.78 3.93
CA GLN A 97 -1.60 4.31 3.93
C GLN A 97 -2.07 4.88 2.59
N ALA A 98 -3.34 4.68 2.29
CA ALA A 98 -4.00 5.17 1.07
C ALA A 98 -5.52 5.23 1.22
N TRP A 99 -6.14 6.06 0.40
CA TRP A 99 -7.56 5.95 0.09
C TRP A 99 -7.75 4.83 -0.92
N VAL A 100 -8.69 3.91 -0.65
CA VAL A 100 -8.99 2.75 -1.49
C VAL A 100 -10.50 2.64 -1.68
N TYR A 101 -10.92 2.37 -2.92
CA TYR A 101 -12.30 2.13 -3.33
C TYR A 101 -12.32 0.79 -4.09
N PRO A 102 -12.63 -0.34 -3.42
CA PRO A 102 -12.67 -1.64 -4.08
C PRO A 102 -13.95 -1.82 -4.91
N GLU A 103 -13.84 -2.47 -6.06
CA GLU A 103 -14.95 -2.79 -6.99
C GLU A 103 -14.93 -4.27 -7.46
N GLY A 104 -14.08 -5.10 -6.84
CA GLY A 104 -13.83 -6.45 -7.34
C GLY A 104 -13.69 -7.47 -6.23
N LEU A 105 -14.04 -8.70 -6.56
CA LEU A 105 -14.02 -9.85 -5.67
C LEU A 105 -12.72 -10.66 -5.82
N ALA A 106 -11.55 -10.02 -5.96
CA ALA A 106 -10.27 -10.73 -6.02
C ALA A 106 -9.40 -10.43 -4.80
N VAL A 107 -8.64 -11.43 -4.33
CA VAL A 107 -7.50 -11.18 -3.45
C VAL A 107 -6.40 -10.50 -4.27
N CYS A 108 -5.93 -9.34 -3.84
CA CYS A 108 -5.03 -8.52 -4.64
C CYS A 108 -4.20 -7.52 -3.82
N PRO A 109 -3.03 -7.09 -4.34
CA PRO A 109 -2.21 -6.11 -3.65
C PRO A 109 -2.82 -4.71 -3.77
N ILE A 110 -2.93 -4.00 -2.64
CA ILE A 110 -3.01 -2.54 -2.64
C ILE A 110 -1.58 -2.00 -2.83
N PHE A 111 -0.63 -2.53 -2.06
CA PHE A 111 0.79 -2.20 -2.12
C PHE A 111 1.59 -3.41 -1.64
N SER A 112 2.59 -3.84 -2.42
CA SER A 112 3.34 -5.05 -2.09
C SER A 112 4.78 -4.94 -2.53
N TYR A 113 5.70 -5.11 -1.58
CA TYR A 113 7.11 -5.26 -1.92
C TYR A 113 7.29 -6.55 -2.71
N GLN A 114 8.08 -6.43 -3.78
CA GLN A 114 8.58 -7.56 -4.54
C GLN A 114 9.75 -8.21 -3.77
N THR A 115 10.32 -9.30 -4.29
CA THR A 115 11.41 -10.00 -3.61
C THR A 115 12.35 -10.73 -4.57
N ASP A 116 13.64 -10.72 -4.28
CA ASP A 116 14.69 -11.51 -4.97
C ASP A 116 15.00 -12.82 -4.21
N LEU A 117 14.05 -13.39 -3.47
CA LEU A 117 14.27 -14.66 -2.76
C LEU A 117 14.23 -15.87 -3.73
N LYS A 118 15.07 -15.80 -4.76
CA LYS A 118 15.65 -16.79 -5.67
C LYS A 118 14.84 -18.07 -5.94
N ASN A 119 13.79 -17.96 -6.74
CA ASN A 119 13.07 -19.05 -7.44
C ASN A 119 11.84 -19.64 -6.75
N ASP A 120 11.16 -18.91 -5.88
CA ASP A 120 9.85 -19.36 -5.42
C ASP A 120 8.73 -18.45 -5.95
N LEU A 121 7.88 -19.04 -6.78
CA LEU A 121 6.84 -18.45 -7.65
C LEU A 121 5.78 -17.64 -6.90
N TYR A 122 5.85 -17.59 -5.56
CA TYR A 122 4.83 -17.03 -4.67
C TYR A 122 5.39 -16.34 -3.42
N LYS A 123 6.71 -16.12 -3.28
CA LYS A 123 7.22 -15.45 -2.07
C LYS A 123 6.81 -13.98 -2.06
N TYR A 124 6.14 -13.59 -0.98
CA TYR A 124 5.72 -12.21 -0.74
C TYR A 124 6.84 -11.45 -0.04
N GLY A 125 7.07 -10.19 -0.42
CA GLY A 125 7.72 -9.23 0.47
C GLY A 125 6.71 -8.73 1.52
N VAL A 126 6.94 -7.57 2.09
CA VAL A 126 5.91 -6.89 2.89
C VAL A 126 4.65 -6.69 2.04
N THR A 127 3.49 -7.13 2.52
CA THR A 127 2.21 -7.05 1.83
C THR A 127 1.26 -6.08 2.52
N PHE A 128 0.50 -5.32 1.74
CA PHE A 128 -0.71 -4.62 2.16
C PHE A 128 -1.82 -4.88 1.14
N TRP A 129 -2.74 -5.77 1.48
CA TRP A 129 -3.58 -6.48 0.51
C TRP A 129 -5.06 -6.34 0.84
N PHE A 130 -5.85 -6.36 -0.22
CA PHE A 130 -7.30 -6.51 -0.17
C PHE A 130 -7.66 -7.97 -0.42
N HIS A 131 -8.61 -8.51 0.33
CA HIS A 131 -9.19 -9.84 0.12
C HIS A 131 -10.68 -9.73 -0.20
N ASN A 132 -11.21 -10.70 -0.94
CA ASN A 132 -12.58 -10.70 -1.44
C ASN A 132 -13.58 -11.46 -0.55
N THR A 133 -13.09 -12.25 0.40
CA THR A 133 -13.87 -12.97 1.41
C THR A 133 -13.64 -12.33 2.78
N GLU A 134 -14.24 -12.89 3.85
CA GLU A 134 -13.95 -12.53 5.24
C GLU A 134 -12.44 -12.25 5.42
N SER A 135 -12.10 -11.13 6.06
CA SER A 135 -10.72 -10.59 6.21
C SER A 135 -10.23 -9.71 5.06
N LYS A 136 -11.09 -8.82 4.56
CA LYS A 136 -10.86 -8.00 3.36
C LYS A 136 -9.68 -7.01 3.40
N LEU A 137 -9.07 -6.76 4.55
CA LEU A 137 -7.83 -5.99 4.65
C LEU A 137 -6.78 -6.81 5.39
N SER A 138 -5.55 -6.87 4.87
CA SER A 138 -4.46 -7.61 5.52
C SER A 138 -3.10 -6.97 5.31
N THR A 139 -2.18 -7.30 6.20
CA THR A 139 -0.76 -7.04 6.03
C THR A 139 0.08 -8.16 6.61
N GLN A 140 1.20 -8.46 5.96
CA GLN A 140 2.22 -9.37 6.45
C GLN A 140 3.58 -8.72 6.25
N PHE A 141 4.45 -8.81 7.25
CA PHE A 141 5.80 -8.30 7.19
C PHE A 141 6.80 -9.45 7.02
N VAL A 142 7.96 -9.14 6.45
CA VAL A 142 8.99 -10.14 6.14
C VAL A 142 10.31 -9.64 6.69
N ASP A 143 11.00 -10.50 7.44
CA ASP A 143 12.32 -10.23 8.00
C ASP A 143 13.43 -10.40 6.94
N GLN A 144 14.62 -9.80 7.16
CA GLN A 144 15.81 -9.94 6.29
C GLN A 144 16.21 -11.41 6.07
N GLY A 145 15.94 -12.30 7.04
CA GLY A 145 16.12 -13.74 6.90
C GLY A 145 15.11 -14.44 5.97
N GLY A 146 14.13 -13.71 5.45
CA GLY A 146 13.07 -14.23 4.57
C GLY A 146 11.91 -14.91 5.29
N LYS A 147 11.85 -14.81 6.63
CA LYS A 147 10.75 -15.33 7.43
C LYS A 147 9.60 -14.32 7.46
N SER A 148 8.40 -14.77 7.08
CA SER A 148 7.18 -13.99 7.22
C SER A 148 6.68 -13.95 8.67
N SER A 149 6.11 -12.81 9.06
CA SER A 149 5.31 -12.67 10.26
C SER A 149 4.00 -13.45 10.17
N ALA A 150 3.26 -13.55 11.28
CA ALA A 150 1.84 -13.83 11.18
C ALA A 150 1.17 -12.76 10.30
N GLU A 151 0.20 -13.17 9.48
CA GLU A 151 -0.63 -12.24 8.71
C GLU A 151 -1.65 -11.60 9.65
N VAL A 152 -1.69 -10.28 9.68
CA VAL A 152 -2.69 -9.51 10.43
C VAL A 152 -3.78 -9.11 9.46
N LYS A 153 -5.03 -9.35 9.83
CA LYS A 153 -6.17 -9.19 8.93
C LYS A 153 -7.42 -8.73 9.66
N ALA A 154 -8.28 -8.01 8.95
CA ALA A 154 -9.52 -7.47 9.48
C ALA A 154 -10.62 -7.50 8.40
N ASP A 155 -11.82 -7.92 8.78
CA ASP A 155 -12.98 -7.92 7.89
C ASP A 155 -13.74 -6.59 7.97
N VAL A 156 -13.16 -5.55 7.38
CA VAL A 156 -13.65 -4.17 7.54
C VAL A 156 -13.85 -3.42 6.24
N MET A 157 -13.62 -4.03 5.09
CA MET A 157 -13.76 -3.35 3.79
C MET A 157 -15.14 -3.55 3.17
N THR A 158 -15.61 -2.55 2.45
CA THR A 158 -16.85 -2.60 1.68
C THR A 158 -16.56 -2.17 0.26
N ASP A 159 -17.08 -2.93 -0.69
CA ASP A 159 -16.97 -2.56 -2.10
C ASP A 159 -17.87 -1.35 -2.37
N GLY A 160 -17.45 -0.48 -3.28
CA GLY A 160 -18.25 0.65 -3.71
C GLY A 160 -18.21 1.88 -2.79
N GLU A 161 -17.29 1.95 -1.83
CA GLU A 161 -17.07 3.15 -1.00
C GLU A 161 -15.59 3.48 -0.79
N TRP A 162 -15.29 4.76 -0.58
CA TRP A 162 -13.95 5.22 -0.25
C TRP A 162 -13.63 4.93 1.21
N GLN A 163 -12.47 4.32 1.45
CA GLN A 163 -11.99 4.00 2.78
C GLN A 163 -10.51 4.37 2.89
N PHE A 164 -10.13 5.05 3.97
CA PHE A 164 -8.73 5.33 4.25
C PHE A 164 -8.15 4.16 5.04
N VAL A 165 -7.28 3.37 4.41
CA VAL A 165 -6.70 2.18 5.03
C VAL A 165 -5.26 2.42 5.41
N THR A 166 -4.86 1.92 6.58
CA THR A 166 -3.47 2.03 7.06
C THR A 166 -3.00 0.73 7.68
N ALA A 167 -1.73 0.39 7.45
CA ALA A 167 -1.00 -0.66 8.15
C ALA A 167 0.24 -0.04 8.83
N THR A 168 0.50 -0.40 10.08
CA THR A 168 1.70 0.02 10.82
C THR A 168 2.46 -1.17 11.36
N TYR A 169 3.78 -1.03 11.50
CA TYR A 169 4.67 -1.94 12.21
C TYR A 169 5.68 -1.16 13.05
N SER A 170 5.88 -1.61 14.30
CA SER A 170 6.85 -1.03 15.24
C SER A 170 7.80 -2.10 15.79
N SER A 171 9.10 -2.01 15.49
CA SER A 171 10.10 -2.90 16.08
C SER A 171 10.30 -2.68 17.58
N LYS A 172 9.89 -1.53 18.12
CA LYS A 172 9.94 -1.25 19.56
C LYS A 172 9.01 -2.15 20.36
N THR A 173 7.85 -2.47 19.79
CA THR A 173 6.80 -3.25 20.47
C THR A 173 6.55 -4.60 19.81
N GLY A 174 7.04 -4.83 18.59
CA GLY A 174 6.70 -5.99 17.78
C GLY A 174 5.25 -6.00 17.28
N LEU A 175 4.55 -4.87 17.37
CA LEU A 175 3.14 -4.79 16.99
C LEU A 175 2.97 -4.45 15.51
N VAL A 176 2.04 -5.15 14.89
CA VAL A 176 1.41 -4.77 13.63
C VAL A 176 -0.01 -4.33 13.91
N LYS A 177 -0.43 -3.21 13.32
CA LYS A 177 -1.80 -2.71 13.44
C LYS A 177 -2.40 -2.35 12.10
N LEU A 178 -3.70 -2.60 11.95
CA LEU A 178 -4.50 -2.17 10.82
C LEU A 178 -5.50 -1.10 11.26
N TYR A 179 -5.76 -0.14 10.38
CA TYR A 179 -6.73 0.92 10.59
C TYR A 179 -7.65 1.07 9.37
N ARG A 180 -8.92 1.40 9.64
CA ARG A 180 -9.88 1.90 8.66
C ARG A 180 -10.38 3.26 9.12
N ASN A 181 -10.31 4.25 8.25
CA ASN A 181 -10.74 5.63 8.52
C ASN A 181 -10.15 6.19 9.83
N ALA A 182 -8.86 5.92 10.04
CA ALA A 182 -8.09 6.27 11.24
C ALA A 182 -8.58 5.65 12.55
N GLU A 183 -9.41 4.60 12.52
CA GLU A 183 -9.76 3.80 13.70
C GLU A 183 -9.06 2.44 13.63
N GLU A 184 -8.49 1.99 14.76
CA GLU A 184 -7.81 0.69 14.85
C GLU A 184 -8.84 -0.45 14.68
N VAL A 185 -8.54 -1.39 13.79
CA VAL A 185 -9.43 -2.53 13.49
C VAL A 185 -8.81 -3.90 13.78
N ALA A 186 -7.49 -3.96 13.88
CA ALA A 186 -6.75 -5.14 14.31
C ALA A 186 -5.38 -4.74 14.87
N SER A 187 -4.90 -5.49 15.85
CA SER A 187 -3.57 -5.33 16.45
C SER A 187 -3.06 -6.70 16.89
N GLU A 188 -1.87 -7.07 16.44
CA GLU A 188 -1.23 -8.35 16.76
C GLU A 188 0.26 -8.15 17.03
N GLU A 189 0.79 -8.87 18.02
CA GLU A 189 2.23 -8.92 18.29
C GLU A 189 2.87 -9.99 17.42
N VAL A 190 3.68 -9.57 16.45
CA VAL A 190 4.37 -10.46 15.51
C VAL A 190 5.85 -10.63 15.80
N GLY A 191 6.34 -9.98 16.86
CA GLY A 191 7.74 -9.94 17.26
C GLY A 191 8.56 -8.85 16.57
N VAL A 192 9.83 -8.76 16.97
CA VAL A 192 10.79 -7.81 16.43
C VAL A 192 11.41 -8.37 15.15
N LEU A 193 11.33 -7.60 14.07
CA LEU A 193 11.73 -7.94 12.71
C LEU A 193 12.65 -6.85 12.19
N GLU A 194 13.67 -7.24 11.44
CA GLU A 194 14.41 -6.34 10.56
C GLU A 194 13.80 -6.47 9.16
N LEU A 195 13.01 -5.49 8.72
CA LEU A 195 12.17 -5.64 7.53
C LEU A 195 12.99 -5.75 6.24
N ALA A 196 12.62 -6.70 5.38
CA ALA A 196 13.19 -6.95 4.05
C ALA A 196 12.53 -6.09 2.94
N THR A 197 12.71 -4.78 3.01
CA THR A 197 12.03 -3.79 2.14
C THR A 197 12.92 -3.20 1.04
N LYS A 198 14.09 -3.78 0.75
CA LYS A 198 15.03 -3.22 -0.25
C LYS A 198 14.62 -3.37 -1.72
N TYR A 199 13.48 -4.01 -1.99
CA TYR A 199 13.04 -4.35 -3.34
C TYR A 199 12.04 -3.34 -3.90
N PRO A 200 11.84 -3.29 -5.23
CA PRO A 200 10.75 -2.52 -5.84
C PRO A 200 9.39 -2.91 -5.29
N VAL A 201 8.41 -2.03 -5.49
CA VAL A 201 7.05 -2.22 -5.03
C VAL A 201 6.09 -2.27 -6.21
N CYS A 202 5.01 -3.03 -6.08
CA CYS A 202 3.89 -3.00 -7.01
C CYS A 202 2.59 -2.63 -6.30
N MET A 203 1.68 -1.99 -7.03
CA MET A 203 0.33 -1.63 -6.62
C MET A 203 -0.68 -2.19 -7.60
N ALA A 204 -1.82 -2.66 -7.09
CA ALA A 204 -2.96 -3.20 -7.82
C ALA A 204 -2.72 -4.48 -8.65
N GLY A 205 -1.48 -4.82 -8.99
CA GLY A 205 -1.13 -6.06 -9.65
C GLY A 205 0.37 -6.27 -9.59
N LYS A 206 0.81 -7.48 -9.90
CA LYS A 206 2.24 -7.83 -9.95
C LYS A 206 2.71 -7.95 -11.41
N PRO A 207 3.99 -7.64 -11.69
CA PRO A 207 4.59 -8.01 -12.96
C PRO A 207 4.59 -9.54 -13.12
N ALA A 208 4.73 -10.00 -14.37
CA ALA A 208 5.03 -11.40 -14.64
C ALA A 208 6.38 -11.78 -13.99
N ASP A 209 6.51 -13.05 -13.59
CA ASP A 209 7.77 -13.54 -13.05
C ASP A 209 8.86 -13.67 -14.12
N ALA A 210 10.06 -14.07 -13.70
CA ALA A 210 11.21 -14.24 -14.60
C ALA A 210 10.99 -15.27 -15.73
N ASN A 211 10.00 -16.15 -15.61
CA ASN A 211 9.61 -17.13 -16.63
C ASN A 211 8.42 -16.66 -17.48
N GLY A 212 7.94 -15.42 -17.28
CA GLY A 212 6.79 -14.86 -17.97
C GLY A 212 5.45 -15.34 -17.44
N LYS A 213 5.40 -16.00 -16.27
CA LYS A 213 4.13 -16.41 -15.66
C LYS A 213 3.43 -15.21 -15.03
N GLU A 214 2.18 -15.00 -15.42
CA GLU A 214 1.36 -13.90 -14.93
C GLU A 214 0.73 -14.20 -13.57
N ASP A 215 0.56 -13.15 -12.75
CA ASP A 215 -0.22 -13.19 -11.52
C ASP A 215 -1.63 -12.65 -11.77
N LYS A 216 -2.65 -13.47 -11.48
CA LYS A 216 -4.06 -13.13 -11.72
C LYS A 216 -4.69 -12.32 -10.59
N ARG A 217 -3.96 -12.04 -9.51
CA ARG A 217 -4.42 -11.27 -8.36
C ARG A 217 -4.34 -9.78 -8.66
N CYS A 218 -5.37 -9.28 -9.35
CA CYS A 218 -5.45 -7.92 -9.83
C CYS A 218 -6.58 -7.17 -9.12
N PHE A 219 -6.25 -6.00 -8.56
CA PHE A 219 -7.18 -5.11 -7.90
C PHE A 219 -8.05 -4.42 -8.95
N LYS A 220 -9.35 -4.46 -8.73
CA LYS A 220 -10.33 -3.67 -9.47
C LYS A 220 -10.86 -2.58 -8.56
N GLY A 221 -10.79 -1.34 -9.01
CA GLY A 221 -11.26 -0.20 -8.23
C GLY A 221 -10.30 0.98 -8.31
N ARG A 222 -10.33 1.85 -7.31
CA ARG A 222 -9.61 3.12 -7.31
C ARG A 222 -8.66 3.22 -6.12
N ILE A 223 -7.49 3.80 -6.34
CA ILE A 223 -6.54 4.12 -5.27
C ILE A 223 -6.08 5.56 -5.44
N ALA A 224 -6.11 6.30 -4.35
CA ALA A 224 -5.73 7.70 -4.29
C ALA A 224 -4.87 7.97 -3.05
N HIS A 225 -4.20 9.11 -3.05
CA HIS A 225 -3.85 9.78 -1.82
C HIS A 225 -3.84 11.28 -2.04
N MET A 226 -4.70 11.99 -1.33
CA MET A 226 -4.82 13.40 -1.62
C MET A 226 -3.61 14.21 -1.08
N GLN A 227 -3.23 15.28 -1.79
CA GLN A 227 -2.39 16.33 -1.21
C GLN A 227 -3.25 17.37 -0.47
N SER A 228 -2.65 18.04 0.51
CA SER A 228 -3.18 19.32 1.02
C SER A 228 -3.09 20.35 -0.10
N ILE A 229 -4.17 21.11 -0.29
CA ILE A 229 -4.32 22.14 -1.32
C ILE A 229 -3.52 23.38 -0.92
#